data_AF-A0A7K2N2Z6-F1
#
_entry.id   AF-A0A7K2N2Z6-F1
#
_cell.length_a   1.000
_cell.length_b   1.000
_cell.length_c   1.000
_cell.angle_alpha   90.00
_cell.angle_beta   90.00
_cell.angle_gamma   90.00
#
_symmetry.space_group_name_H-M   'P 1'
#
loop_
_entity.id
_entity.type
_entity.pdbx_description
1 polymer ?
#
loop_
_entity_poly.entity_id
_entity_poly.type
_entity_poly.pdbx_seq_one_letter_code
_entity_poly.pdbx_strand_id
1 'polypeptide(L)' 'AHPSPWRLGPGEAALAEQWLRGWVGAAVEQRPGLREPAGRYLAERLAACAAGELRVVVHHTDLLALCRPTGGAS' A
#
# COMPACT_ATOMS: atom_id res chain seq x y z
N ALA A 1 -15.66 -6.72 11.43
CA ALA A 1 -14.21 -6.82 11.19
C ALA A 1 -13.49 -6.02 12.27
N HIS A 2 -12.49 -6.60 12.94
CA HIS A 2 -11.60 -5.82 13.81
C HIS A 2 -10.51 -5.21 12.91
N PRO A 3 -10.36 -3.87 12.86
CA PRO A 3 -9.34 -3.26 12.01
C PRO A 3 -7.94 -3.59 12.56
N SER A 4 -7.09 -4.14 11.69
CA SER A 4 -5.73 -4.62 11.99
C SER A 4 -4.67 -3.86 11.20
N PRO A 5 -4.67 -2.51 11.16
CA PRO A 5 -3.86 -1.76 10.20
C PRO A 5 -2.36 -2.07 10.31
N TRP A 6 -1.66 -2.17 9.18
CA TRP A 6 -0.20 -2.25 9.18
C TRP A 6 0.38 -0.90 9.57
N ARG A 7 1.41 -0.92 10.41
CA ARG A 7 2.13 0.27 10.87
C ARG A 7 3.59 0.09 10.48
N LEU A 8 4.06 0.88 9.53
CA LEU A 8 5.44 0.83 9.04
C LEU A 8 6.18 2.05 9.57
N GLY A 9 7.22 1.80 10.37
CA GLY A 9 8.12 2.81 10.91
C GLY A 9 9.53 2.69 10.33
N PRO A 10 10.53 3.30 10.99
CA PRO A 10 11.91 3.29 10.52
C PRO A 10 12.52 1.88 10.47
N GLY A 11 12.07 0.98 11.35
CA GLY A 11 12.49 -0.43 11.33
C GLY A 11 12.03 -1.17 10.08
N GLU A 12 10.95 -0.70 9.44
CA GLU A 12 10.36 -1.30 8.25
C GLU A 12 10.56 -0.41 7.00
N ALA A 13 11.59 0.45 6.97
CA ALA A 13 11.80 1.42 5.90
C ALA A 13 11.81 0.80 4.49
N ALA A 14 12.48 -0.35 4.31
CA ALA A 14 12.50 -1.04 3.02
C ALA A 14 11.11 -1.51 2.56
N LEU A 15 10.26 -1.95 3.50
CA LEU A 15 8.88 -2.35 3.22
C LEU A 15 8.00 -1.12 2.92
N ALA A 16 8.19 -0.02 3.67
CA ALA A 16 7.50 1.24 3.42
C ALA A 16 7.84 1.82 2.04
N GLU A 17 9.10 1.75 1.62
CA GLU A 17 9.55 2.16 0.29
C GLU A 17 8.88 1.34 -0.82
N GLN A 18 8.91 -0.01 -0.72
CA GLN A 18 8.29 -0.86 -1.73
C GLN A 18 6.79 -0.62 -1.84
N TRP A 19 6.09 -0.53 -0.70
CA TRP A 19 4.68 -0.19 -0.65
C TRP A 19 4.39 1.15 -1.32
N LEU A 20 5.16 2.19 -1.00
CA LEU A 20 4.95 3.54 -1.52
C LEU A 20 5.15 3.60 -3.04
N ARG A 21 6.19 2.95 -3.56
CA ARG A 21 6.44 2.87 -5.01
C ARG A 21 5.30 2.16 -5.74
N GLY A 22 4.84 1.03 -5.21
CA GLY A 22 3.72 0.27 -5.79
C GLY A 22 2.40 1.05 -5.75
N TRP A 23 2.10 1.68 -4.61
CA TRP A 23 0.88 2.47 -4.43
C TRP A 23 0.81 3.68 -5.36
N VAL A 24 1.91 4.43 -5.48
CA VAL A 24 2.01 5.55 -6.43
C VAL A 24 1.95 5.07 -7.88
N GLY A 25 2.63 3.97 -8.20
CA GLY A 25 2.57 3.35 -9.53
C GLY A 25 1.13 3.02 -9.94
N ALA A 26 0.40 2.33 -9.07
CA ALA A 26 -1.00 1.99 -9.29
C ALA A 26 -1.89 3.23 -9.47
N ALA A 27 -1.66 4.30 -8.70
CA ALA A 27 -2.40 5.55 -8.86
C ALA A 27 -2.18 6.19 -10.25
N VAL A 28 -0.96 6.14 -10.76
CA VAL A 28 -0.61 6.66 -12.11
C VAL A 28 -1.15 5.76 -13.22
N GLU A 29 -1.15 4.43 -13.04
CA GLU A 29 -1.78 3.49 -13.97
C GLU A 29 -3.28 3.77 -14.12
N GLN A 30 -3.97 4.01 -13.00
CA GLN A 30 -5.39 4.35 -12.99
C GLN A 30 -5.67 5.75 -13.56
N ARG A 31 -4.76 6.71 -13.34
CA ARG A 31 -4.89 8.08 -13.83
C ARG A 31 -3.55 8.61 -14.37
N PRO A 32 -3.25 8.42 -15.66
CA PRO A 32 -1.96 8.80 -16.25
C PRO A 32 -1.59 10.27 -16.11
N GLY A 33 -2.58 11.17 -16.00
CA GLY A 33 -2.36 12.61 -15.77
C GLY A 33 -1.72 12.94 -14.42
N LEU A 34 -1.65 11.99 -13.48
CA LEU A 34 -0.98 12.19 -12.20
C LEU A 34 0.54 12.04 -12.26
N ARG A 35 1.11 11.60 -13.38
CA ARG A 35 2.53 11.19 -13.46
C ARG A 35 3.51 12.22 -12.90
N GLU A 36 3.37 13.49 -13.29
CA GLU A 36 4.26 14.57 -12.85
C GLU A 36 4.08 14.92 -11.35
N PRO A 37 2.88 15.23 -10.84
CA PRO A 37 2.70 15.49 -9.42
C PRO A 37 3.01 14.26 -8.54
N ALA A 38 2.72 13.05 -9.01
CA ALA A 38 3.02 11.80 -8.33
C ALA A 38 4.53 11.53 -8.22
N GLY A 39 5.30 11.87 -9.25
CA GLY A 39 6.76 11.74 -9.25
C GLY A 39 7.41 12.60 -8.16
N ARG A 40 6.99 13.88 -8.07
CA ARG A 40 7.46 14.78 -7.01
C ARG A 40 7.09 14.27 -5.61
N TYR A 41 5.83 13.88 -5.42
CA TYR A 41 5.36 13.32 -4.16
C TYR A 41 6.15 12.07 -3.75
N LEU A 42 6.40 11.16 -4.69
CA LEU A 42 7.16 9.94 -4.43
C LEU A 42 8.59 10.26 -4.00
N ALA A 43 9.27 11.18 -4.70
CA ALA A 43 10.63 11.58 -4.36
C ALA A 43 10.73 12.16 -2.93
N GLU A 44 9.84 13.08 -2.58
CA GLU A 44 9.79 13.70 -1.24
C GLU A 44 9.57 12.65 -0.13
N ARG A 45 8.67 11.70 -0.35
CA ARG A 45 8.35 10.67 0.64
C ARG A 45 9.45 9.61 0.78
N LEU A 46 10.14 9.28 -0.31
CA LEU A 46 11.31 8.40 -0.26
C LEU A 46 12.48 9.04 0.50
N ALA A 47 12.71 10.35 0.33
CA ALA A 47 13.70 11.07 1.12
C ALA A 47 13.35 11.04 2.62
N ALA A 48 12.09 11.28 2.98
CA ALA A 48 11.63 11.16 4.37
C ALA A 48 11.74 9.73 4.92
N CYS A 49 11.55 8.71 4.07
CA CYS A 49 11.74 7.31 4.43
C CYS A 49 13.21 7.01 4.74
N ALA A 50 14.13 7.46 3.88
CA ALA A 50 15.57 7.33 4.07
C ALA A 50 16.08 8.07 5.32
N ALA A 51 15.44 9.20 5.68
CA ALA A 51 15.73 9.95 6.89
C ALA A 51 15.12 9.33 8.18
N GLY A 52 14.30 8.27 8.07
CA GLY A 52 13.61 7.68 9.23
C GLY A 52 12.43 8.50 9.77
N GLU A 53 11.98 9.49 9.01
CA GLU A 53 10.92 10.42 9.37
C GLU A 53 9.54 9.94 8.90
N LEU A 54 9.50 9.04 7.92
CA LEU A 54 8.25 8.49 7.42
C LEU A 54 7.63 7.52 8.44
N ARG A 55 6.32 7.64 8.63
CA ARG A 55 5.47 6.66 9.31
C ARG A 55 4.27 6.39 8.40
N VAL A 56 3.96 5.13 8.16
CA VAL A 56 2.85 4.72 7.30
C VAL A 56 1.85 3.90 8.10
N VAL A 57 0.57 4.21 7.95
CA VAL A 57 -0.54 3.37 8.43
C VAL A 57 -1.34 2.89 7.22
N VAL A 58 -1.38 1.58 7.00
CA VAL A 58 -2.12 0.97 5.89
C VAL A 58 -3.36 0.29 6.47
N HIS A 59 -4.51 0.94 6.25
CA HIS A 59 -5.80 0.34 6.53
C HIS A 59 -6.11 -0.72 5.48
N HIS A 60 -6.48 -1.91 5.94
CA HIS A 60 -6.90 -3.02 5.09
C HIS A 60 -8.08 -3.76 5.72
N THR A 61 -8.77 -4.50 4.86
CA THR A 61 -9.80 -5.45 5.25
C THR A 61 -9.33 -6.82 4.77
N ASP A 62 -9.13 -7.74 5.70
CA ASP A 62 -8.79 -9.12 5.36
C ASP A 62 -10.01 -9.83 4.78
N LEU A 63 -9.78 -10.53 3.66
CA LEU A 63 -10.81 -11.30 2.96
C LEU A 63 -10.39 -12.76 2.91
N LEU A 64 -11.28 -13.67 3.28
CA LEU A 64 -11.12 -15.10 3.09
C LEU A 64 -11.84 -15.54 1.82
N ALA A 65 -11.09 -15.99 0.81
CA ALA A 65 -11.65 -16.60 -0.39
C ALA A 65 -11.78 -18.11 -0.19
N LEU A 66 -13.00 -18.63 -0.30
CA LEU A 66 -13.29 -20.07 -0.24
C LEU A 66 -13.66 -20.58 -1.63
N CYS A 67 -13.27 -21.82 -1.95
CA CYS A 67 -13.77 -22.49 -3.14
C CYS A 67 -15.30 -22.61 -3.08
N ARG A 68 -15.97 -22.53 -4.24
CA ARG A 68 -17.40 -22.81 -4.32
C ARG A 68 -17.66 -24.22 -3.78
N PRO A 69 -18.60 -24.42 -2.84
CA PRO A 69 -18.92 -25.75 -2.34
C PRO A 69 -19.31 -26.68 -3.49
N THR A 70 -18.65 -27.85 -3.58
CA THR A 70 -18.91 -28.86 -4.62
C THR A 70 -20.05 -29.83 -4.25
N GLY A 71 -20.71 -29.64 -3.11
CA GLY A 71 -21.81 -30.48 -2.66
C GLY A 71 -22.85 -29.69 -1.90
N GLY A 72 -24.03 -29.56 -2.50
CA GLY A 72 -25.27 -29.08 -1.88
C GLY A 72 -26.41 -29.47 -2.80
N ALA A 73 -27.17 -30.51 -2.40
CA ALA A 73 -28.42 -30.89 -3.02
C ALA A 73 -29.40 -29.70 -3.00
N SER A 74 -30.19 -29.59 -4.07
CA SER A 74 -31.37 -28.72 -4.15
C SER A 74 -32.36 -28.97 -3.02
#